data_AF-A0A3D1BLV1-F1
#
_entry.id   AF-A0A3D1BLV1-F1
#
_cell.length_a   1.000
_cell.length_b   1.000
_cell.length_c   1.000
_cell.angle_alpha   90.00
_cell.angle_beta   90.00
_cell.angle_gamma   90.00
#
_symmetry.space_group_name_H-M   'P 1'
#
loop_
_entity.id
_entity.type
_entity.pdbx_description
1 polymer ?
#
loop_
_entity_poly.entity_id
_entity_poly.type
_entity_poly.pdbx_seq_one_letter_code
_entity_poly.pdbx_strand_id
1 'polypeptide(L)'
;FLNWLDITVAEGIIEPHAVDGYMITGELSLDGRIKPVKGALSMAITARQTGMRGLILPAENAREAAVVKGIPAYGFKSLPELIEFFRGTNTIQPTETDISSIMEEHSIYQDDFQDVKGQEHVKRALEVAAAGS
;
A
#
# COMPACT_ATOMS: atom_id res chain seq x y z
N PHE A 1 2.26 13.95 12.71
CA PHE A 1 3.44 13.38 12.02
C PHE A 1 3.63 14.21 10.76
N LEU A 2 4.75 14.95 10.64
CA LEU A 2 5.04 15.70 9.41
C LEU A 2 5.21 14.65 8.29
N ASN A 3 4.28 14.63 7.35
CA ASN A 3 4.33 13.69 6.24
C ASN A 3 5.43 14.20 5.30
N TRP A 4 6.44 13.38 5.03
CA TRP A 4 7.58 13.74 4.18
C TRP A 4 7.14 14.14 2.76
N LEU A 5 5.94 13.73 2.35
CA LEU A 5 5.29 14.16 1.13
C LEU A 5 4.81 15.63 1.17
N ASP A 6 4.35 16.12 2.31
CA ASP A 6 3.89 17.52 2.43
C ASP A 6 5.07 18.49 2.20
N ILE A 7 6.28 18.07 2.59
CA ILE A 7 7.51 18.80 2.35
C ILE A 7 7.82 18.85 0.85
N THR A 8 7.77 17.73 0.13
CA THR A 8 8.08 17.73 -1.30
C THR A 8 7.05 18.49 -2.13
N VAL A 9 5.79 18.52 -1.69
CA VAL A 9 4.74 19.35 -2.29
C VAL A 9 4.98 20.84 -2.00
N ALA A 10 5.31 21.20 -0.74
CA ALA A 10 5.59 22.58 -0.36
C ALA A 10 6.84 23.16 -1.05
N GLU A 11 7.87 22.34 -1.26
CA GLU A 11 9.09 22.69 -2.00
C GLU A 11 8.89 22.73 -3.53
N GLY A 12 7.69 22.41 -4.03
CA GLY A 12 7.37 22.40 -5.47
C GLY A 12 8.07 21.29 -6.25
N ILE A 13 8.54 20.23 -5.57
CA ILE A 13 9.18 19.08 -6.21
C ILE A 13 8.11 18.22 -6.91
N ILE A 14 6.94 18.10 -6.28
CA ILE A 14 5.75 17.39 -6.77
C ILE A 14 4.60 18.41 -6.85
N GLU A 15 3.89 18.41 -7.97
CA GLU A 15 2.68 19.23 -8.12
C GLU A 15 1.60 18.78 -7.11
N PRO A 16 0.95 19.70 -6.36
CA PRO A 16 -0.04 19.32 -5.35
C PRO A 16 -1.16 18.42 -5.88
N HIS A 17 -1.62 18.66 -7.10
CA HIS A 17 -2.68 17.86 -7.72
C HIS A 17 -2.23 16.46 -8.14
N ALA A 18 -0.93 16.19 -8.23
CA ALA A 18 -0.40 14.90 -8.66
C ALA A 18 -0.66 13.82 -7.60
N VAL A 19 -0.67 14.21 -6.32
CA VAL A 19 -0.89 13.31 -5.18
C VAL A 19 -2.38 13.12 -4.85
N ASP A 20 -3.27 13.91 -5.45
CA ASP A 20 -4.70 13.88 -5.13
C ASP A 20 -5.30 12.49 -5.30
N GLY A 21 -6.13 12.08 -4.34
CA GLY A 21 -6.79 10.79 -4.37
C GLY A 21 -5.85 9.58 -4.19
N TYR A 22 -4.55 9.76 -3.91
CA TYR A 22 -3.72 8.67 -3.42
C TYR A 22 -3.69 8.61 -1.90
N MET A 23 -3.80 7.40 -1.34
CA MET A 23 -3.41 7.16 0.04
C MET A 23 -1.93 6.80 0.04
N ILE A 24 -1.10 7.50 0.80
CA ILE A 24 0.35 7.30 0.83
C ILE A 24 0.75 6.90 2.25
N THR A 25 1.55 5.84 2.35
CA THR A 25 2.03 5.30 3.63
C THR A 25 3.48 4.85 3.51
N GLY A 26 4.18 4.79 4.64
CA GLY A 26 5.61 4.49 4.69
C GLY A 26 6.38 5.51 5.52
N GLU A 27 7.48 5.06 6.10
CA GLU A 27 8.41 5.94 6.82
C GLU A 27 9.61 6.26 5.94
N LEU A 28 9.97 7.54 5.83
CA LEU A 28 11.16 7.97 5.08
C LEU A 28 12.38 7.95 6.00
N SER A 29 13.43 7.23 5.61
CA SER A 29 14.74 7.37 6.26
C SER A 29 15.56 8.51 5.68
N LEU A 30 16.55 8.96 6.44
CA LEU A 30 17.47 10.04 6.05
C LEU A 30 18.27 9.76 4.77
N ASP A 31 18.44 8.49 4.41
CA ASP A 31 19.09 8.05 3.17
C ASP A 31 18.12 7.95 1.98
N GLY A 32 16.86 8.38 2.14
CA GLY A 32 15.86 8.43 1.08
C GLY A 32 15.10 7.13 0.84
N ARG A 33 15.34 6.07 1.62
CA ARG A 33 14.57 4.82 1.53
C ARG A 33 13.18 4.95 2.17
N ILE A 34 12.20 4.28 1.58
CA ILE A 34 10.85 4.16 2.13
C ILE A 34 10.78 2.83 2.88
N LYS A 35 10.62 2.90 4.20
CA LYS A 35 10.61 1.75 5.11
C LYS A 35 9.22 1.14 5.25
N PRO A 36 9.14 -0.19 5.44
CA PRO A 36 7.89 -0.91 5.62
C PRO A 36 7.12 -0.44 6.85
N VAL A 37 5.81 -0.55 6.76
CA VAL A 37 4.86 -0.28 7.85
C VAL A 37 4.00 -1.52 8.11
N LYS A 38 3.33 -1.56 9.26
CA LYS A 38 2.37 -2.64 9.56
C LYS A 38 0.98 -2.30 9.04
N GLY A 39 0.20 -3.33 8.70
CA GLY A 39 -1.23 -3.19 8.37
C GLY A 39 -1.50 -2.70 6.95
N ALA A 40 -0.69 -3.10 5.97
CA ALA A 40 -0.88 -2.71 4.58
C ALA A 40 -2.23 -3.18 4.02
N LEU A 41 -2.69 -4.36 4.44
CA LEU A 41 -4.01 -4.87 4.08
C LEU A 41 -5.14 -3.97 4.59
N SER A 42 -5.10 -3.56 5.86
CA SER A 42 -6.13 -2.69 6.46
C SER A 42 -6.16 -1.31 5.79
N MET A 43 -4.99 -0.77 5.43
CA MET A 43 -4.91 0.48 4.67
C MET A 43 -5.48 0.34 3.26
N ALA A 44 -5.22 -0.78 2.57
CA ALA A 44 -5.80 -1.05 1.26
C ALA A 44 -7.34 -1.18 1.31
N ILE A 45 -7.88 -1.85 2.33
CA ILE A 45 -9.33 -1.92 2.57
C ILE A 45 -9.91 -0.51 2.75
N THR A 46 -9.26 0.32 3.57
CA THR A 46 -9.69 1.70 3.84
C THR A 46 -9.64 2.53 2.56
N ALA A 47 -8.53 2.51 1.84
CA ALA A 47 -8.35 3.24 0.59
C ALA A 47 -9.43 2.89 -0.45
N ARG A 48 -9.80 1.61 -0.56
CA ARG A 48 -10.90 1.17 -1.41
C ARG A 48 -12.25 1.73 -0.92
N GLN A 49 -12.54 1.60 0.37
CA GLN A 49 -13.82 2.06 0.96
C GLN A 49 -14.01 3.57 0.82
N THR A 50 -12.93 4.35 0.89
CA THR A 50 -12.95 5.81 0.72
C THR A 50 -12.83 6.25 -0.74
N GLY A 51 -12.79 5.32 -1.70
CA GLY A 51 -12.77 5.64 -3.13
C GLY A 51 -11.47 6.28 -3.60
N MET A 52 -10.34 5.94 -2.98
CA MET A 52 -9.02 6.44 -3.41
C MET A 52 -8.69 5.93 -4.82
N ARG A 53 -7.93 6.73 -5.57
CA ARG A 53 -7.34 6.40 -6.87
C ARG A 53 -6.32 5.27 -6.77
N GLY A 54 -5.59 5.19 -5.67
CA GLY A 54 -4.58 4.16 -5.43
C GLY A 54 -3.94 4.26 -4.05
N LEU A 55 -3.26 3.19 -3.66
CA LEU A 55 -2.43 3.12 -2.46
C LEU A 55 -0.96 3.11 -2.87
N ILE A 56 -0.19 4.04 -2.33
CA ILE A 56 1.26 4.13 -2.50
C ILE A 56 1.89 3.73 -1.18
N LEU A 57 2.78 2.75 -1.23
CA LEU A 57 3.34 2.15 -0.02
C LEU A 57 4.75 1.62 -0.27
N PRO A 58 5.48 1.22 0.78
CA PRO A 58 6.79 0.59 0.64
C PRO A 58 6.68 -0.67 -0.23
N ALA A 59 7.68 -0.93 -1.08
CA ALA A 59 7.66 -2.06 -2.00
C ALA A 59 7.45 -3.41 -1.30
N GLU A 60 7.99 -3.56 -0.09
CA GLU A 60 7.83 -4.76 0.76
C GLU A 60 6.38 -4.99 1.20
N ASN A 61 5.58 -3.93 1.34
CA ASN A 61 4.18 -4.03 1.72
C ASN A 61 3.22 -4.22 0.54
N ALA A 62 3.68 -3.98 -0.69
CA ALA A 62 2.81 -3.89 -1.86
C ALA A 62 2.07 -5.20 -2.17
N ARG A 63 2.73 -6.35 -1.96
CA ARG A 63 2.14 -7.68 -2.14
C ARG A 63 0.96 -7.93 -1.19
N GLU A 64 1.09 -7.52 0.08
CA GLU A 64 0.02 -7.64 1.08
C GLU A 64 -1.19 -6.77 0.71
N ALA A 65 -0.94 -5.52 0.29
CA ALA A 65 -2.00 -4.62 -0.14
C ALA A 65 -2.71 -5.05 -1.43
N ALA A 66 -1.97 -5.64 -2.37
CA ALA A 66 -2.49 -6.10 -3.67
C ALA A 66 -3.52 -7.23 -3.58
N VAL A 67 -3.69 -7.84 -2.41
CA VAL A 67 -4.79 -8.76 -2.09
C VAL A 67 -6.15 -8.06 -2.23
N VAL A 68 -6.24 -6.76 -1.91
CA VAL A 68 -7.48 -6.00 -2.00
C VAL A 68 -7.73 -5.60 -3.46
N LYS A 69 -8.62 -6.32 -4.14
CA LYS A 69 -9.05 -5.96 -5.49
C LYS A 69 -9.87 -4.67 -5.50
N GLY A 70 -9.76 -3.91 -6.59
CA GLY A 70 -10.49 -2.64 -6.79
C GLY A 70 -9.77 -1.38 -6.29
N ILE A 71 -8.55 -1.52 -5.78
CA ILE A 71 -7.64 -0.41 -5.48
C ILE A 71 -6.24 -0.78 -5.97
N PRO A 72 -5.60 0.00 -6.87
CA PRO A 72 -4.24 -0.31 -7.29
C PRO A 72 -3.24 0.01 -6.17
N ALA A 73 -2.37 -0.95 -5.86
CA ALA A 73 -1.29 -0.81 -4.88
C ALA A 73 0.06 -0.62 -5.60
N TYR A 74 0.77 0.46 -5.31
CA TYR A 74 2.04 0.82 -5.94
C TYR A 74 3.18 0.81 -4.92
N GLY A 75 4.10 -0.12 -5.10
CA GLY A 75 5.25 -0.31 -4.21
C GLY A 75 6.45 0.54 -4.62
N PHE A 76 7.04 1.27 -3.66
CA PHE A 76 8.23 2.11 -3.88
C PHE A 76 9.33 1.78 -2.87
N LYS A 77 10.59 1.82 -3.32
CA LYS A 77 11.77 1.59 -2.47
C LYS A 77 12.37 2.90 -1.95
N SER A 78 12.15 4.01 -2.65
CA SER A 78 12.82 5.28 -2.36
C SER A 78 11.99 6.50 -2.75
N LEU A 79 12.28 7.64 -2.12
CA LEU A 79 11.65 8.91 -2.44
C LEU A 79 11.90 9.37 -3.89
N PRO A 80 13.12 9.26 -4.46
CA PRO A 80 13.36 9.62 -5.87
C PRO A 80 12.45 8.87 -6.85
N GLU A 81 12.29 7.55 -6.67
CA GLU A 81 11.42 6.71 -7.50
C GLU A 81 9.96 7.21 -7.47
N LEU A 82 9.49 7.62 -6.30
CA LEU A 82 8.15 8.18 -6.13
C LEU A 82 8.00 9.57 -6.78
N ILE A 83 9.02 10.42 -6.67
CA ILE A 83 9.04 11.74 -7.33
C ILE A 83 8.98 11.56 -8.85
N GLU A 84 9.78 10.64 -9.40
CA GLU A 84 9.79 10.33 -10.84
C GLU A 84 8.42 9.84 -11.33
N PHE A 85 7.75 9.03 -10.51
CA PHE A 85 6.37 8.59 -10.78
C PHE A 85 5.41 9.77 -10.87
N PHE A 86 5.40 10.68 -9.89
CA PHE A 86 4.51 11.84 -9.92
C PHE A 86 4.87 12.87 -11.00
N ARG A 87 6.13 12.91 -11.43
CA ARG A 87 6.58 13.74 -12.57
C ARG A 87 6.30 13.10 -13.93
N GLY A 88 5.85 11.85 -13.96
CA GLY A 88 5.64 11.11 -15.21
C GLY A 88 6.92 10.73 -15.94
N THR A 89 8.09 10.82 -15.28
CA THR A 89 9.38 10.42 -15.86
C THR A 89 9.66 8.92 -15.67
N ASN A 90 8.93 8.26 -14.78
CA ASN A 90 8.94 6.82 -14.61
C ASN A 90 7.49 6.30 -14.46
N THR A 91 7.20 5.13 -15.01
CA THR A 91 5.88 4.48 -14.89
C THR A 91 6.01 3.24 -14.03
N ILE A 92 5.35 3.24 -12.88
CA ILE A 92 5.28 2.10 -11.97
C ILE A 92 3.92 1.44 -12.16
N GLN A 93 3.90 0.15 -12.46
CA GLN A 93 2.65 -0.62 -12.56
C GLN A 93 2.15 -1.00 -11.18
N PRO A 94 0.82 -1.12 -10.98
CA PRO A 94 0.27 -1.70 -9.77
C PRO A 94 0.85 -3.09 -9.53
N THR A 95 1.11 -3.41 -8.26
CA THR A 95 1.52 -4.75 -7.87
C THR A 95 0.36 -5.70 -8.08
N GLU A 96 0.59 -6.74 -8.87
CA GLU A 96 -0.33 -7.84 -9.03
C GLU A 96 -0.01 -8.94 -8.03
N THR A 97 -1.05 -9.64 -7.60
CA THR A 97 -0.93 -10.73 -6.64
C THR A 97 -2.05 -11.73 -6.85
N ASP A 98 -1.65 -13.00 -6.86
CA ASP A 98 -2.56 -14.12 -6.88
C ASP A 98 -2.88 -14.52 -5.45
N ILE A 99 -4.16 -14.38 -5.09
CA ILE A 99 -4.67 -14.67 -3.75
C ILE A 99 -4.47 -16.16 -3.42
N SER A 100 -4.53 -17.04 -4.42
CA SER A 100 -4.35 -18.49 -4.23
C SER A 100 -2.94 -18.82 -3.71
N SER A 101 -1.91 -18.18 -4.27
CA SER A 101 -0.52 -18.37 -3.86
C SER A 101 -0.22 -17.86 -2.43
N ILE A 102 -0.95 -16.85 -1.98
CA ILE A 102 -0.81 -16.27 -0.63
C ILE A 102 -1.46 -17.18 0.43
N MET A 103 -2.60 -17.81 0.11
CA MET A 103 -3.25 -18.74 1.05
C MET A 103 -2.37 -19.96 1.38
N GLU A 104 -1.55 -20.40 0.42
CA GLU A 104 -0.56 -21.47 0.63
C GLU A 104 0.62 -21.00 1.53
N GLU A 105 1.16 -19.80 1.31
CA GLU A 105 2.25 -19.24 2.14
C GLU A 105 1.79 -18.87 3.57
N HIS A 106 0.56 -18.38 3.74
CA HIS A 106 0.04 -17.90 5.03
C HIS A 106 -0.54 -18.98 5.94
N SER A 107 -0.65 -20.23 5.48
CA SER A 107 -0.89 -21.38 6.39
C SER A 107 0.23 -21.54 7.44
N ILE A 108 1.39 -20.92 7.21
CA ILE A 108 2.55 -20.91 8.13
C ILE A 108 2.52 -19.70 9.10
N TYR A 109 1.75 -18.64 8.79
CA TYR A 109 1.69 -17.41 9.60
C TYR A 109 0.50 -17.34 10.56
N GLN A 110 -0.32 -18.39 10.66
CA GLN A 110 -1.53 -18.41 11.51
C GLN A 110 -1.26 -18.13 13.00
N ASP A 111 -0.03 -18.31 13.48
CA ASP A 111 0.33 -18.08 14.89
C ASP A 111 0.51 -16.60 15.26
N ASP A 112 0.89 -15.71 14.33
CA ASP A 112 1.09 -14.26 14.61
C ASP A 112 -0.20 -13.43 14.47
N PHE A 113 -1.28 -14.04 13.93
CA PHE A 113 -2.60 -13.42 13.81
C PHE A 113 -3.48 -13.58 15.05
N GLN A 114 -3.04 -14.32 16.06
CA GLN A 114 -3.82 -14.48 17.30
C GLN A 114 -3.73 -13.26 18.23
N ASP A 115 -2.68 -12.44 18.14
CA ASP A 115 -2.40 -11.40 19.15
C ASP A 115 -2.87 -9.99 18.78
N VAL A 116 -3.55 -9.81 17.64
CA VAL A 116 -4.07 -8.50 17.23
C VAL A 116 -5.60 -8.48 17.29
N LYS A 117 -6.13 -8.06 18.44
CA LYS A 117 -7.54 -7.67 18.61
C LYS A 117 -7.89 -6.57 17.62
N GLY A 118 -8.47 -6.94 16.47
CA GLY A 118 -8.97 -5.97 15.48
C GLY A 118 -9.15 -6.49 14.05
N GLN A 119 -8.67 -7.69 13.73
CA GLN A 119 -8.60 -8.17 12.34
C GLN A 119 -9.67 -9.23 11.96
N GLU A 120 -10.84 -9.25 12.62
CA GLU A 120 -11.98 -10.07 12.15
C GLU A 120 -12.45 -9.64 10.75
N HIS A 121 -12.38 -8.33 10.47
CA HIS A 121 -12.71 -7.77 9.16
C HIS A 121 -11.75 -8.25 8.06
N VAL A 122 -10.50 -8.57 8.40
CA VAL A 122 -9.50 -9.09 7.46
C VAL A 122 -9.80 -10.54 7.10
N LYS A 123 -10.10 -11.39 8.09
CA LYS A 123 -10.57 -12.77 7.81
C LYS A 123 -11.80 -12.74 6.91
N ARG A 124 -12.78 -11.89 7.23
CA ARG A 124 -14.02 -11.77 6.45
C ARG A 124 -13.79 -11.20 5.04
N ALA A 125 -12.90 -10.22 4.87
CA ALA A 125 -12.57 -9.67 3.55
C ALA A 125 -11.84 -10.70 2.67
N LEU A 126 -10.97 -11.51 3.26
CA LEU A 126 -10.29 -12.64 2.60
C LEU A 126 -11.29 -13.75 2.25
N GLU A 127 -12.20 -14.11 3.15
CA GLU A 127 -13.26 -15.09 2.89
C GLU A 127 -14.22 -14.62 1.79
N VAL A 128 -14.63 -13.35 1.80
CA VAL A 128 -15.51 -12.78 0.76
C VAL A 128 -14.81 -12.74 -0.60
N ALA A 129 -13.49 -12.49 -0.64
CA ALA A 129 -12.72 -12.55 -1.88
C ALA A 129 -12.61 -14.00 -2.42
N ALA A 130 -12.55 -15.00 -1.55
CA ALA A 130 -12.50 -16.41 -1.94
C ALA A 130 -13.89 -17.00 -2.30
N ALA A 131 -14.98 -16.48 -1.73
CA ALA A 131 -16.34 -16.95 -1.97
C ALA A 131 -17.04 -16.31 -3.19
N GLY A 132 -16.41 -15.32 -3.81
CA GLY A 132 -16.91 -14.66 -5.02
C GLY A 132 -16.29 -15.22 -6.30
N SER A 133 -16.69 -16.43 -6.69
CA SER A 133 -16.42 -17.04 -8.01
C SER A 133 -17.65 -17.82 -8.46
#